data_AF-A0A377V6Q8-F1
#
_entry.id   AF-A0A377V6Q8-F1
#
_cell.length_a   1.000
_cell.length_b   1.000
_cell.length_c   1.000
_cell.angle_alpha   90.00
_cell.angle_beta   90.00
_cell.angle_gamma   90.00
#
_symmetry.space_group_name_H-M   'P 1'
#
loop_
_entity.id
_entity.type
_entity.pdbx_description
1 polymer ?
#
loop_
_entity_poly.entity_id
_entity_poly.type
_entity_poly.pdbx_seq_one_letter_code
_entity_poly.pdbx_strand_id
1 'polypeptide(L)' 'MHRESDITAAFRESVLRNSKGYQYVNTRDFVSALRRRGIHFSEVEANSWIAREQTYFVDKDAGP' A
#
# COMPACT_ATOMS: atom_id res chain seq x y z
N MET A 1 -6.44 17.21 8.68
CA MET A 1 -6.40 16.10 7.70
C MET A 1 -5.50 15.02 8.28
N HIS A 2 -6.07 13.95 8.84
CA HIS A 2 -5.29 12.85 9.44
C HIS A 2 -5.51 11.54 8.69
N ARG A 3 -6.72 11.32 8.17
CA ARG A 3 -7.12 10.08 7.47
C ARG A 3 -6.25 9.74 6.26
N GLU A 4 -5.94 10.68 5.37
CA GLU A 4 -5.10 10.37 4.21
C GLU A 4 -3.66 10.03 4.62
N SER A 5 -3.07 10.78 5.54
CA SER A 5 -1.74 10.50 6.09
C SER A 5 -1.69 9.14 6.80
N ASP A 6 -2.74 8.77 7.52
CA ASP A 6 -2.87 7.48 8.19
C ASP A 6 -2.98 6.32 7.19
N ILE A 7 -3.71 6.50 6.08
CA ILE A 7 -3.80 5.51 5.00
C ILE A 7 -2.44 5.36 4.31
N THR A 8 -1.75 6.46 3.99
CA THR A 8 -0.40 6.41 3.41
C THR A 8 0.61 5.75 4.36
N ALA A 9 0.52 6.03 5.66
CA ALA A 9 1.36 5.39 6.67
C ALA A 9 1.09 3.88 6.77
N ALA A 10 -0.18 3.47 6.76
CA ALA A 10 -0.57 2.06 6.72
C ALA A 10 -0.06 1.35 5.48
N PHE A 11 -0.11 2.02 4.32
CA PHE A 11 0.39 1.47 3.06
C PHE A 11 1.90 1.23 3.13
N ARG A 12 2.68 2.24 3.54
CA ARG A 12 4.15 2.13 3.69
C ARG A 12 4.55 1.01 4.65
N GLU A 13 3.82 0.85 5.74
CA GLU A 13 4.05 -0.23 6.70
C GLU A 13 3.76 -1.62 6.11
N SER A 14 2.79 -1.72 5.20
CA SER A 14 2.44 -2.98 4.52
C SER A 14 3.33 -3.33 3.31
N VAL A 15 4.30 -2.48 2.94
CA VAL A 15 5.23 -2.78 1.85
C VAL A 15 6.28 -3.78 2.32
N LEU A 16 6.31 -4.93 1.66
CA LEU A 16 7.28 -6.00 1.84
C LEU A 16 8.33 -5.96 0.74
N ARG A 17 9.49 -6.56 1.00
CA ARG A 17 10.58 -6.71 0.02
C ARG A 17 10.95 -8.18 -0.14
N ASN A 18 11.02 -8.67 -1.37
CA ASN A 18 11.45 -10.03 -1.62
C ASN A 18 12.99 -10.14 -1.68
N SER A 19 13.51 -11.37 -1.77
CA SER A 19 14.96 -11.65 -1.85
C SER A 19 15.64 -11.09 -3.10
N LYS A 20 14.87 -10.77 -4.15
CA LYS A 20 15.35 -10.12 -5.37
C LYS A 20 15.33 -8.59 -5.31
N GLY A 21 14.87 -8.03 -4.19
CA GLY A 21 14.84 -6.61 -3.95
C GLY A 21 13.58 -5.88 -4.39
N TYR A 22 12.61 -6.56 -5.02
CA TYR A 22 11.35 -5.94 -5.42
C TYR A 22 10.46 -5.67 -4.23
N GLN A 23 9.80 -4.51 -4.25
CA GLN A 23 8.78 -4.13 -3.28
C GLN A 23 7.39 -4.58 -3.75
N TYR A 24 6.60 -5.10 -2.82
CA TYR A 24 5.23 -5.52 -3.09
C TYR A 24 4.35 -5.30 -1.85
N VAL A 25 3.04 -5.28 -2.04
CA VAL A 25 2.05 -5.13 -0.96
C VAL A 25 1.03 -6.26 -1.06
N ASN A 26 0.67 -6.86 0.07
CA ASN A 26 -0.49 -7.74 0.15
C ASN A 26 -1.69 -6.95 0.65
N THR A 27 -2.84 -7.06 -0.02
CA THR A 27 -4.07 -6.34 0.35
C THR A 27 -4.50 -6.63 1.80
N ARG A 28 -4.29 -7.85 2.31
CA ARG A 28 -4.65 -8.22 3.69
C ARG A 28 -3.74 -7.56 4.73
N ASP A 29 -2.46 -7.40 4.42
CA ASP A 29 -1.50 -6.71 5.29
C ASP A 29 -1.83 -5.22 5.35
N PHE A 30 -2.18 -4.63 4.19
CA PHE A 30 -2.64 -3.25 4.13
C PHE A 30 -3.95 -3.05 4.93
N VAL A 31 -4.94 -3.91 4.77
CA VAL A 31 -6.19 -3.88 5.57
C VAL A 31 -5.90 -4.01 7.07
N SER A 32 -4.96 -4.87 7.45
CA SER A 32 -4.56 -5.05 8.86
C SER A 32 -3.87 -3.81 9.42
N ALA A 33 -3.03 -3.14 8.62
CA ALA A 33 -2.40 -1.88 9.00
C ALA A 33 -3.40 -0.72 9.12
N LEU A 34 -4.43 -0.69 8.27
CA LEU A 34 -5.54 0.27 8.37
C LEU A 34 -6.37 0.06 9.64
N ARG A 35 -6.71 -1.19 9.97
CA ARG A 35 -7.50 -1.51 11.17
C ARG A 35 -6.79 -1.10 12.46
N ARG A 36 -5.46 -1.23 12.53
CA ARG A 36 -4.66 -0.76 13.68
C ARG A 36 -4.75 0.77 13.90
N ARG A 37 -5.14 1.51 12.87
CA ARG A 37 -5.36 2.96 12.89
C ARG A 37 -6.84 3.34 12.97
N GLY A 38 -7.73 2.38 13.23
CA GLY A 38 -9.18 2.60 13.28
C GLY A 38 -9.83 2.85 11.91
N ILE A 39 -9.13 2.53 10.82
CA ILE A 39 -9.64 2.68 9.45
C ILE A 39 -10.12 1.32 8.95
N HIS A 40 -11.39 1.23 8.61
CA HIS A 40 -12.02 0.00 8.16
C HIS A 40 -12.23 0.05 6.65
N PHE A 41 -11.37 -0.64 5.92
CA PHE A 41 -11.58 -0.94 4.50
C PHE A 41 -11.95 -2.41 4.34
N SER A 42 -12.80 -2.70 3.36
CA SER A 42 -12.91 -4.01 2.73
C SER A 42 -11.66 -4.29 1.88
N GLU A 43 -11.43 -5.55 1.53
CA GLU A 43 -10.34 -5.90 0.62
C GLU A 43 -10.51 -5.25 -0.77
N VAL A 44 -11.76 -5.08 -1.24
CA VAL A 44 -12.04 -4.41 -2.52
C VAL A 44 -11.69 -2.94 -2.47
N GLU A 45 -12.07 -2.22 -1.41
CA GLU A 45 -11.72 -0.80 -1.22
C GLU A 45 -10.21 -0.61 -1.08
N ALA A 46 -9.55 -1.50 -0.33
CA ALA A 46 -8.10 -1.50 -0.18
C ALA A 46 -7.40 -1.76 -1.51
N ASN A 47 -7.87 -2.71 -2.30
CA ASN A 47 -7.30 -3.02 -3.61
C ASN A 47 -7.49 -1.86 -4.60
N SER A 48 -8.67 -1.24 -4.62
CA SER A 48 -8.93 -0.04 -5.44
C SER A 48 -8.05 1.14 -5.03
N TRP A 49 -7.82 1.32 -3.73
CA TRP A 49 -6.91 2.36 -3.24
C TRP A 49 -5.46 2.08 -3.65
N ILE A 50 -4.98 0.84 -3.46
CA ILE A 50 -3.64 0.41 -3.90
C ILE A 50 -3.47 0.65 -5.40
N ALA A 51 -4.43 0.23 -6.23
CA ALA A 51 -4.36 0.39 -7.68
C ALA A 51 -4.29 1.87 -8.09
N ARG A 52 -5.03 2.74 -7.40
CA ARG A 52 -4.98 4.19 -7.63
C ARG A 52 -3.62 4.77 -7.27
N GLU A 53 -3.06 4.41 -6.13
CA GLU A 53 -1.78 4.97 -5.66
C GLU A 53 -0.57 4.33 -6.37
N GLN A 54 -0.67 3.09 -6.84
CA GLN A 54 0.36 2.44 -7.65
C GLN A 54 0.60 3.14 -8.99
N THR A 55 -0.33 3.98 -9.48
CA THR A 55 -0.06 4.84 -10.64
C THR A 55 1.09 5.83 -10.41
N TYR A 56 1.48 6.08 -9.15
CA TYR A 56 2.66 6.86 -8.75
C TYR A 56 3.89 5.99 -8.40
N PHE A 57 3.72 4.68 -8.21
CA PHE A 57 4.79 3.70 -8.00
C PHE A 57 5.09 2.95 -9.30
N VAL A 58 5.36 3.70 -10.37
CA VAL A 58 6.04 3.12 -11.54
C VAL A 58 7.51 3.02 -11.17
N ASP A 59 7.95 1.82 -10.80
CA ASP A 59 9.36 1.47 -10.93
C ASP A 59 9.68 1.50 -12.42
N LYS A 60 10.25 2.62 -12.86
CA LYS A 60 10.87 2.78 -14.18
C LYS A 60 12.39 2.75 -13.99
N ASP A 61 12.92 1.68 -13.39
CA ASP A 61 14.17 1.12 -13.90
C ASP A 61 13.93 0.49 -15.29
N ALA A 62 13.55 1.34 -16.25
CA ALA A 62 13.97 1.18 -17.62
C ALA A 62 15.23 2.03 -17.73
N GLY A 63 16.35 1.47 -17.26
CA GLY A 63 17.67 2.00 -17.59
C GLY A 63 17.84 2.04 -19.12
N PRO A 64 18.70 2.95 -19.64
CA PRO A 64 18.93 3.11 -21.07
C PRO A 64 19.44 1.85 -21.76
#